data_AF-A0A9W6W3N0-F1
#
_entry.id   AF-A0A9W6W3N0-F1
#
_cell.length_a   1.000
_cell.length_b   1.000
_cell.length_c   1.000
_cell.angle_alpha   90.00
_cell.angle_beta   90.00
_cell.angle_gamma   90.00
#
_symmetry.space_group_name_H-M   'P 1'
#
loop_
_entity.id
_entity.type
_entity.pdbx_description
1 polymer ?
#
loop_
_entity_poly.entity_id
_entity_poly.type
_entity_poly.pdbx_seq_one_letter_code
_entity_poly.pdbx_strand_id
1 'polypeptide(L)'
;MFTDHDTVPAIDRLVEVYRHLITAAEVVIAAGDVPGLPARDHSLAEIEALLLDASTPRRIVGALWAHMVGRARKDAVWQLVCAGLAAPSLRSLAARIVANTGLDVDDVNSEIICGFLEGLQGVDLDEPGRVFARLRAAGNAAGMRLVRADRIASAIRVPVPDSAPPPQPCRHPDVVLARAVATGVITAGEAELIGRTRLEGVAVETVARAAGGSTQAVFQQRWRAERRLVAWLTDPARRDEHPC
;
A
#
# COMPACT_ATOMS: atom_id res chain seq x y z
N MET A 1 15.05 0.37 -11.33
CA MET A 1 16.01 0.13 -10.23
C MET A 1 15.66 1.16 -9.17
N PHE A 2 14.62 0.89 -8.39
CA PHE A 2 14.19 1.75 -7.29
C PHE A 2 15.22 1.53 -6.18
N THR A 3 15.91 2.60 -5.79
CA THR A 3 16.83 2.58 -4.65
C THR A 3 16.03 2.24 -3.41
N ASP A 4 16.39 1.11 -2.81
CA ASP A 4 16.06 0.72 -1.44
C ASP A 4 16.46 1.90 -0.54
N HIS A 5 15.48 2.72 -0.16
CA HIS A 5 15.68 3.67 0.91
C HIS A 5 15.73 2.78 2.14
N ASP A 6 16.93 2.56 2.69
CA ASP A 6 17.18 1.96 4.00
C ASP A 6 16.31 2.68 5.04
N THR A 7 15.04 2.29 5.09
CA THR A 7 14.05 2.94 5.92
C THR A 7 14.24 2.29 7.27
N VAL A 8 14.94 3.01 8.14
CA VAL A 8 15.19 2.56 9.51
C VAL A 8 13.86 2.11 10.11
N PRO A 9 13.76 0.87 10.64
CA PRO A 9 12.49 0.34 11.06
C PRO A 9 11.79 1.25 12.07
N ALA A 10 10.44 1.32 12.06
CA ALA A 10 9.70 2.29 12.90
C ALA A 10 10.04 2.19 14.41
N ILE A 11 10.30 0.99 14.94
CA ILE A 11 10.75 0.81 16.34
C ILE A 11 12.16 1.39 16.56
N ASP A 12 13.04 1.37 15.57
CA ASP A 12 14.39 1.90 15.69
C ASP A 12 14.39 3.43 15.68
N ARG A 13 13.56 4.05 14.84
CA ARG A 13 13.26 5.50 14.90
C ARG A 13 12.71 5.91 16.26
N LEU A 14 11.76 5.14 16.80
CA LEU A 14 11.21 5.35 18.15
C LEU A 14 12.31 5.34 19.23
N VAL A 15 13.22 4.36 19.17
CA VAL A 15 14.33 4.25 20.13
C VAL A 15 15.32 5.40 20.00
N GLU A 16 15.59 5.87 18.78
CA GLU A 16 16.42 7.05 18.57
C GLU A 16 15.84 8.31 19.23
N VAL A 17 14.54 8.56 19.03
CA VAL A 17 13.85 9.70 19.64
C VAL A 17 13.81 9.56 21.17
N TYR A 18 13.53 8.36 21.69
CA TYR A 18 13.55 8.09 23.12
C TYR A 18 14.94 8.33 23.74
N ARG A 19 16.02 7.93 23.06
CA ARG A 19 17.40 8.20 23.54
C ARG A 19 17.71 9.68 23.60
N HIS A 20 17.27 10.47 22.61
CA HIS A 20 17.39 11.92 22.67
C HIS A 20 16.60 12.51 23.84
N LEU A 21 15.42 11.96 24.15
CA LEU A 21 14.63 12.40 25.31
C LEU A 21 15.35 12.12 26.63
N ILE A 22 15.94 10.93 26.80
CA ILE A 22 16.72 10.58 28.01
C ILE A 22 17.87 11.55 28.24
N THR A 23 18.54 12.01 27.17
CA THR A 23 19.74 12.86 27.28
C THR A 23 19.41 14.34 27.38
N ALA A 24 18.34 14.81 26.74
CA ALA A 24 18.04 16.24 26.59
C ALA A 24 16.97 16.79 27.54
N ALA A 25 16.12 15.94 28.13
CA ALA A 25 14.99 16.38 28.95
C ALA A 25 15.09 15.88 30.39
N GLU A 26 14.85 16.77 31.36
CA GLU A 26 14.67 16.42 32.79
C GLU A 26 13.28 15.80 33.03
N VAL A 27 12.96 14.71 32.31
CA VAL A 27 11.76 13.93 32.61
C VAL A 27 12.05 13.07 33.82
N VAL A 28 11.33 13.34 34.92
CA VAL A 28 11.46 12.62 36.18
C VAL A 28 10.11 12.09 36.67
N ILE A 29 10.17 11.02 37.44
CA ILE A 29 9.09 10.62 38.34
C ILE A 29 9.40 11.25 39.70
N ALA A 30 8.48 12.07 40.22
CA ALA A 30 8.73 12.83 41.43
C ALA A 30 8.71 11.93 42.68
N ALA A 31 9.38 12.39 43.74
CA ALA A 31 9.37 11.71 45.03
C ALA A 31 7.94 11.41 45.52
N GLY A 32 7.65 10.13 45.77
CA GLY A 32 6.37 9.68 46.34
C GLY A 32 5.26 9.38 45.32
N ASP A 33 5.47 9.67 44.03
CA ASP A 33 4.47 9.43 42.97
C ASP A 33 4.20 7.93 42.69
N VAL A 34 5.16 7.06 43.02
CA VAL A 34 5.10 5.63 42.79
C VAL A 34 5.30 4.87 44.11
N PRO A 35 4.27 4.14 44.59
CA PRO A 35 4.37 3.38 45.83
C PRO A 35 5.52 2.36 45.80
N GLY A 36 6.36 2.42 46.84
CA GLY A 36 7.47 1.49 47.05
C GLY A 36 8.79 1.87 46.39
N LEU A 37 8.86 3.00 45.69
CA LEU A 37 10.13 3.63 45.35
C LEU A 37 10.67 4.48 46.51
N PRO A 38 11.99 4.68 46.60
CA PRO A 38 12.57 5.67 47.49
C PRO A 38 11.98 7.07 47.26
N ALA A 39 11.75 7.83 48.33
CA ALA A 39 11.16 9.17 48.31
C ALA A 39 12.17 10.24 47.83
N ARG A 40 12.55 10.12 46.56
CA ARG A 40 13.39 11.07 45.80
C ARG A 40 12.92 11.08 44.35
N ASP A 41 13.35 12.06 43.57
CA ASP A 41 13.10 12.06 42.14
C ASP A 41 13.91 10.95 41.45
N HIS A 42 13.32 10.35 40.42
CA HIS A 42 13.93 9.30 39.61
C HIS A 42 13.95 9.71 38.15
N SER A 43 15.14 9.71 37.55
CA SER A 43 15.37 9.97 36.13
C SER A 43 14.89 8.80 35.25
N LEU A 44 14.61 9.07 33.97
CA LEU A 44 14.26 8.00 33.02
C LEU A 44 15.31 6.89 32.93
N ALA A 45 16.60 7.21 33.03
CA ALA A 45 17.67 6.22 33.02
C ALA A 45 17.61 5.28 34.24
N GLU A 46 17.28 5.81 35.42
CA GLU A 46 17.07 4.99 36.62
C GLU A 46 15.82 4.12 36.50
N ILE A 47 14.74 4.66 35.94
CA ILE A 47 13.52 3.89 35.69
C ILE A 47 13.79 2.75 34.70
N GLU A 48 14.52 3.01 33.62
CA GLU A 48 14.93 1.97 32.67
C GLU A 48 15.78 0.89 33.34
N ALA A 49 16.77 1.28 34.15
CA ALA A 49 17.58 0.33 34.90
C ALA A 49 16.74 -0.54 35.85
N LEU A 50 15.78 0.07 36.57
CA LEU A 50 14.85 -0.67 37.45
C LEU A 50 13.97 -1.65 36.68
N LEU A 51 13.49 -1.28 35.49
CA LEU A 51 12.65 -2.15 34.66
C LEU A 51 13.44 -3.31 34.04
N LEU A 52 14.74 -3.14 33.81
CA LEU A 52 15.64 -4.16 33.27
C LEU A 52 16.22 -5.08 34.36
N ASP A 53 16.30 -4.62 35.60
CA ASP A 53 16.77 -5.43 36.72
C ASP A 53 15.75 -6.52 37.10
N ALA A 54 16.15 -7.78 36.89
CA ALA A 54 15.34 -8.96 37.20
C ALA A 54 15.03 -9.12 38.70
N SER A 55 15.79 -8.45 39.57
CA SER A 55 15.55 -8.43 41.02
C SER A 55 14.47 -7.43 41.43
N THR A 56 14.09 -6.49 40.56
CA THR A 56 13.05 -5.51 40.84
C THR A 56 11.71 -6.20 41.08
N PRO A 57 11.06 -5.99 42.24
CA PRO A 57 9.79 -6.64 42.53
C PRO A 57 8.71 -6.28 41.50
N ARG A 58 7.95 -7.29 41.05
CA ARG A 58 6.85 -7.10 40.08
C ARG A 58 5.84 -6.03 40.48
N ARG A 59 5.61 -5.84 41.79
CA ARG A 59 4.76 -4.77 42.32
C ARG A 59 5.28 -3.37 42.00
N ILE A 60 6.60 -3.17 42.04
CA ILE A 60 7.26 -1.90 41.70
C ILE A 60 7.19 -1.67 40.20
N VAL A 61 7.50 -2.69 39.39
CA VAL A 61 7.35 -2.64 37.93
C VAL A 61 5.91 -2.29 37.54
N GLY A 62 4.92 -2.94 38.17
CA GLY A 62 3.51 -2.66 37.93
C GLY A 62 3.12 -1.24 38.31
N ALA A 63 3.57 -0.75 39.47
CA ALA A 63 3.31 0.61 39.92
C ALA A 63 3.96 1.68 39.01
N LEU A 64 5.18 1.44 38.56
CA LEU A 64 5.87 2.27 37.56
C LEU A 64 5.05 2.35 36.27
N TRP A 65 4.68 1.21 35.69
CA TRP A 65 3.86 1.19 34.47
C TRP A 65 2.51 1.86 34.67
N ALA A 66 1.82 1.62 35.79
CA ALA A 66 0.54 2.27 36.07
C ALA A 66 0.67 3.80 36.15
N HIS A 67 1.70 4.30 36.85
CA HIS A 67 1.98 5.73 36.93
C HIS A 67 2.30 6.33 35.56
N MET A 68 3.24 5.74 34.82
CA MET A 68 3.66 6.23 33.50
C MET A 68 2.49 6.24 32.51
N VAL A 69 1.65 5.20 32.51
CA VAL A 69 0.45 5.13 31.67
C VAL A 69 -0.57 6.21 32.07
N GLY A 70 -0.75 6.43 33.37
CA GLY A 70 -1.59 7.52 33.87
C GLY A 70 -1.17 8.89 33.33
N ARG A 71 0.14 9.15 33.21
CA ARG A 71 0.69 10.36 32.58
C ARG A 71 0.55 10.35 31.06
N ALA A 72 0.84 9.23 30.41
CA ALA A 72 0.77 9.07 28.95
C ALA A 72 -0.62 9.35 28.36
N ARG A 73 -1.70 9.19 29.14
CA ARG A 73 -3.06 9.57 28.73
C ARG A 73 -3.26 11.07 28.50
N LYS A 74 -2.39 11.90 29.07
CA LYS A 74 -2.53 13.36 29.06
C LYS A 74 -1.35 14.06 28.39
N ASP A 75 -0.24 13.34 28.19
CA ASP A 75 1.03 13.92 27.81
C ASP A 75 1.73 13.03 26.77
N ALA A 76 1.96 13.59 25.58
CA ALA A 76 2.61 12.91 24.47
C ALA A 76 4.07 12.53 24.78
N VAL A 77 4.76 13.28 25.64
CA VAL A 77 6.12 12.93 26.08
C VAL A 77 6.09 11.60 26.84
N TRP A 78 5.09 11.38 27.69
CA TRP A 78 4.95 10.13 28.42
C TRP A 78 4.51 8.96 27.54
N GLN A 79 3.78 9.21 26.44
CA GLN A 79 3.52 8.18 25.43
C GLN A 79 4.82 7.70 24.79
N LEU A 80 5.69 8.64 24.41
CA LEU A 80 7.01 8.35 23.87
C LEU A 80 7.90 7.61 24.88
N VAL A 81 7.91 8.02 26.15
CA VAL A 81 8.63 7.31 27.24
C VAL A 81 8.15 5.87 27.36
N CYS A 82 6.84 5.65 27.45
CA CYS A 82 6.28 4.30 27.55
C CYS A 82 6.64 3.44 26.33
N ALA A 83 6.55 4.00 25.12
CA ALA A 83 6.87 3.29 23.89
C ALA A 83 8.38 2.97 23.79
N GLY A 84 9.24 3.91 24.15
CA GLY A 84 10.70 3.73 24.20
C GLY A 84 11.14 2.64 25.17
N LEU A 85 10.62 2.67 26.41
CA LEU A 85 10.86 1.64 27.42
C LEU A 85 10.31 0.27 27.01
N ALA A 86 9.21 0.23 26.26
CA ALA A 86 8.64 -1.01 25.74
C ALA A 86 9.39 -1.56 24.50
N ALA A 87 10.25 -0.78 23.85
CA ALA A 87 10.82 -1.10 22.55
C ALA A 87 11.48 -2.50 22.46
N PRO A 88 12.26 -2.99 23.44
CA PRO A 88 12.82 -4.35 23.38
C PRO A 88 11.73 -5.44 23.28
N SER A 89 10.65 -5.26 24.05
CA SER A 89 9.48 -6.15 24.04
C SER A 89 8.74 -6.09 22.70
N LEU A 90 8.56 -4.90 22.14
CA LEU A 90 7.91 -4.70 20.84
C LEU A 90 8.74 -5.25 19.68
N ARG A 91 10.08 -5.07 19.67
CA ARG A 91 10.98 -5.69 18.69
C ARG A 91 10.85 -7.20 18.67
N SER A 92 10.81 -7.82 19.86
CA SER A 92 10.62 -9.27 19.98
C SER A 92 9.28 -9.74 19.41
N LEU A 93 8.20 -8.96 19.58
CA LEU A 93 6.91 -9.26 18.96
C LEU A 93 6.96 -9.15 17.44
N ALA A 94 7.53 -8.06 16.93
CA ALA A 94 7.65 -7.80 15.51
C ALA A 94 8.46 -8.89 14.82
N ALA A 95 9.66 -9.20 15.33
CA ALA A 95 10.53 -10.25 14.80
C ALA A 95 9.81 -11.60 14.72
N ARG A 96 9.02 -11.95 15.76
CA ARG A 96 8.23 -13.18 15.76
C ARG A 96 7.12 -13.18 14.71
N ILE A 97 6.45 -12.05 14.49
CA ILE A 97 5.39 -11.94 13.48
C ILE A 97 6.00 -12.03 12.08
N VAL A 98 7.04 -11.25 11.80
CA VAL A 98 7.76 -11.23 10.52
C VAL A 98 8.28 -12.63 10.18
N ALA A 99 8.98 -13.29 11.11
CA ALA A 99 9.53 -14.63 10.87
C ALA A 99 8.47 -15.69 10.53
N ASN A 100 7.24 -15.54 11.02
CA ASN A 100 6.15 -16.51 10.80
C ASN A 100 5.24 -16.17 9.61
N THR A 101 5.37 -14.96 9.03
CA THR A 101 4.41 -14.47 8.03
C THR A 101 5.07 -13.91 6.77
N GLY A 102 6.33 -13.48 6.84
CA GLY A 102 7.01 -12.81 5.73
C GLY A 102 6.49 -11.41 5.43
N LEU A 103 5.67 -10.83 6.31
CA LEU A 103 5.18 -9.45 6.17
C LEU A 103 6.33 -8.44 6.26
N ASP A 104 6.09 -7.27 5.66
CA ASP A 104 7.00 -6.14 5.75
C ASP A 104 7.26 -5.74 7.22
N VAL A 105 8.53 -5.52 7.55
CA VAL A 105 8.97 -5.24 8.91
C VAL A 105 8.41 -3.91 9.41
N ASP A 106 8.31 -2.91 8.54
CA ASP A 106 7.87 -1.58 8.89
C ASP A 106 6.36 -1.49 9.09
N ASP A 107 5.58 -2.21 8.28
CA ASP A 107 4.15 -2.36 8.49
C ASP A 107 3.85 -3.06 9.82
N VAL A 108 4.56 -4.16 10.10
CA VAL A 108 4.40 -4.90 11.37
C VAL A 108 4.78 -4.02 12.56
N ASN A 109 5.90 -3.29 12.47
CA ASN A 109 6.34 -2.38 13.53
C ASN A 109 5.32 -1.28 13.79
N SER A 110 4.83 -0.64 12.74
CA SER A 110 3.86 0.46 12.82
C SER A 110 2.56 0.01 13.47
N GLU A 111 2.03 -1.14 13.08
CA GLU A 111 0.81 -1.71 13.66
C GLU A 111 0.98 -2.10 15.14
N ILE A 112 2.11 -2.70 15.50
CA ILE A 112 2.40 -3.05 16.91
C ILE A 112 2.53 -1.80 17.77
N ILE A 113 3.25 -0.77 17.30
CA ILE A 113 3.38 0.51 18.01
C ILE A 113 2.02 1.16 18.15
N CYS A 114 1.23 1.22 17.06
CA CYS A 114 -0.12 1.80 17.07
C CYS A 114 -1.00 1.11 18.11
N GLY A 115 -1.08 -0.23 18.09
CA GLY A 115 -1.84 -1.00 19.07
C GLY A 115 -1.36 -0.84 20.51
N PHE A 116 -0.05 -0.65 20.72
CA PHE A 116 0.49 -0.34 22.05
C PHE A 116 0.03 1.04 22.53
N LEU A 117 0.13 2.07 21.67
CA LEU A 117 -0.28 3.45 21.99
C LEU A 117 -1.79 3.56 22.22
N GLU A 118 -2.60 2.87 21.42
CA GLU A 118 -4.05 2.70 21.67
C GLU A 118 -4.29 2.06 23.04
N GLY A 119 -3.51 1.03 23.39
CA GLY A 119 -3.55 0.36 24.67
C GLY A 119 -3.30 1.29 25.86
N LEU A 120 -2.40 2.27 25.74
CA LEU A 120 -2.14 3.25 26.81
C LEU A 120 -3.42 4.02 27.21
N GLN A 121 -4.29 4.31 26.24
CA GLN A 121 -5.50 5.08 26.47
C GLN A 121 -6.58 4.29 27.22
N GLY A 122 -6.65 2.97 27.02
CA GLY A 122 -7.75 2.13 27.50
C GLY A 122 -7.40 1.09 28.57
N VAL A 123 -6.11 0.84 28.85
CA VAL A 123 -5.73 -0.26 29.76
C VAL A 123 -6.20 -0.01 31.20
N ASP A 124 -6.83 -0.99 31.83
CA ASP A 124 -7.20 -0.90 33.24
C ASP A 124 -5.95 -0.86 34.15
N LEU A 125 -5.93 0.13 35.04
CA LEU A 125 -4.84 0.46 35.97
C LEU A 125 -5.07 -0.06 37.40
N ASP A 126 -6.26 -0.62 37.70
CA ASP A 126 -6.61 -1.11 39.04
C ASP A 126 -5.84 -2.38 39.42
N GLU A 127 -5.28 -3.08 38.42
CA GLU A 127 -4.33 -4.17 38.58
C GLU A 127 -2.93 -3.79 38.03
N PRO A 128 -2.13 -2.97 38.75
CA PRO A 128 -0.84 -2.47 38.26
C PRO A 128 0.11 -3.57 37.76
N GLY A 129 0.13 -4.72 38.43
CA GLY A 129 0.97 -5.86 38.06
C GLY A 129 0.70 -6.47 36.69
N ARG A 130 -0.44 -6.15 36.05
CA ARG A 130 -0.82 -6.65 34.72
C ARG A 130 -0.75 -5.59 33.61
N VAL A 131 -0.50 -4.33 33.95
CA VAL A 131 -0.55 -3.20 32.99
C VAL A 131 0.37 -3.46 31.79
N PHE A 132 1.65 -3.74 32.02
CA PHE A 132 2.59 -3.98 30.91
C PHE A 132 2.22 -5.23 30.07
N ALA A 133 1.73 -6.29 30.71
CA ALA A 133 1.31 -7.49 30.00
C ALA A 133 0.10 -7.20 29.09
N ARG A 134 -0.86 -6.40 29.56
CA ARG A 134 -2.02 -5.96 28.77
C ARG A 134 -1.59 -5.05 27.61
N LEU A 135 -0.65 -4.14 27.82
CA LEU A 135 -0.09 -3.30 26.75
C LEU A 135 0.64 -4.12 25.68
N ARG A 136 1.48 -5.08 26.09
CA ARG A 136 2.13 -6.02 25.18
C ARG A 136 1.09 -6.84 24.40
N ALA A 137 0.00 -7.26 25.05
CA ALA A 137 -1.09 -7.97 24.41
C ALA A 137 -1.83 -7.10 23.39
N ALA A 138 -2.03 -5.80 23.67
CA ALA A 138 -2.66 -4.86 22.74
C ALA A 138 -1.83 -4.68 21.47
N GLY A 139 -0.51 -4.43 21.60
CA GLY A 139 0.40 -4.36 20.46
C GLY A 139 0.44 -5.66 19.66
N ASN A 140 0.51 -6.81 20.33
CA ASN A 140 0.46 -8.12 19.65
C ASN A 140 -0.88 -8.34 18.93
N ALA A 141 -2.01 -7.95 19.54
CA ALA A 141 -3.32 -8.07 18.92
C ALA A 141 -3.41 -7.23 17.64
N ALA A 142 -2.85 -6.01 17.63
CA ALA A 142 -2.77 -5.18 16.44
C ALA A 142 -1.93 -5.82 15.33
N GLY A 143 -0.71 -6.27 15.65
CA GLY A 143 0.10 -7.01 14.68
C GLY A 143 -0.61 -8.25 14.13
N MET A 144 -1.35 -9.00 14.95
CA MET A 144 -2.13 -10.14 14.48
C MET A 144 -3.36 -9.75 13.64
N ARG A 145 -3.92 -8.54 13.81
CA ARG A 145 -4.97 -8.01 12.91
C ARG A 145 -4.40 -7.78 11.51
N LEU A 146 -3.20 -7.22 11.40
CA LEU A 146 -2.48 -7.10 10.13
C LEU A 146 -2.28 -8.46 9.46
N VAL A 147 -1.80 -9.47 10.20
CA VAL A 147 -1.66 -10.84 9.66
C VAL A 147 -2.97 -11.38 9.11
N ARG A 148 -4.09 -11.16 9.81
CA ARG A 148 -5.41 -11.61 9.35
C ARG A 148 -5.85 -10.85 8.11
N ALA A 149 -5.67 -9.52 8.09
CA ALA A 149 -6.02 -8.68 6.97
C ALA A 149 -5.25 -9.07 5.70
N ASP A 150 -3.93 -9.28 5.82
CA ASP A 150 -3.10 -9.72 4.70
C ASP A 150 -3.51 -11.10 4.17
N ARG A 151 -3.80 -12.06 5.06
CA ARG A 151 -4.30 -13.39 4.64
C ARG A 151 -5.62 -13.30 3.88
N ILE A 152 -6.55 -12.45 4.33
CA ILE A 152 -7.82 -12.22 3.65
C ILE A 152 -7.57 -11.58 2.27
N ALA A 153 -6.73 -10.54 2.20
CA ALA A 153 -6.38 -9.89 0.95
C ALA A 153 -5.70 -10.85 -0.04
N SER A 154 -4.80 -11.70 0.45
CA SER A 154 -4.11 -12.72 -0.34
C SER A 154 -5.02 -13.85 -0.79
N ALA A 155 -6.07 -14.20 -0.03
CA ALA A 155 -7.09 -15.15 -0.45
C ALA A 155 -8.04 -14.59 -1.53
N ILE A 156 -8.26 -13.26 -1.52
CA ILE A 156 -9.10 -12.57 -2.50
C ILE A 156 -8.33 -12.21 -3.78
N ARG A 157 -6.98 -12.19 -3.74
CA ARG A 157 -6.16 -12.08 -4.95
C ARG A 157 -6.43 -13.27 -5.87
N VAL A 158 -7.41 -13.10 -6.75
CA VAL A 158 -7.49 -13.83 -8.01
C VAL A 158 -6.13 -13.62 -8.67
N PRO A 159 -5.44 -14.67 -9.14
CA PRO A 159 -4.25 -14.48 -9.96
C PRO A 159 -4.65 -13.51 -11.06
N VAL A 160 -4.12 -12.30 -11.05
CA VAL A 160 -4.13 -11.48 -12.25
C VAL A 160 -3.31 -12.32 -13.20
N PRO A 161 -3.90 -12.91 -14.27
CA PRO A 161 -3.07 -13.55 -15.27
C PRO A 161 -2.08 -12.46 -15.69
N ASP A 162 -0.77 -12.76 -15.63
CA ASP A 162 0.28 -11.91 -16.19
C ASP A 162 -0.30 -11.19 -17.40
N SER A 163 -0.33 -9.84 -17.38
CA SER A 163 -1.02 -9.00 -18.37
C SER A 163 -1.05 -9.70 -19.72
N ALA A 164 -2.12 -10.46 -19.95
CA ALA A 164 -2.15 -11.32 -21.11
C ALA A 164 -2.45 -10.36 -22.26
N PRO A 165 -1.67 -10.40 -23.36
CA PRO A 165 -2.05 -9.64 -24.53
C PRO A 165 -3.52 -9.99 -24.85
N PRO A 166 -4.37 -8.99 -25.15
CA PRO A 166 -5.78 -9.23 -25.42
C PRO A 166 -5.89 -10.34 -26.47
N PRO A 167 -6.84 -11.28 -26.32
CA PRO A 167 -6.97 -12.41 -27.24
C PRO A 167 -7.03 -11.90 -28.68
N GLN A 168 -6.08 -12.35 -29.50
CA GLN A 168 -6.06 -12.01 -30.91
C GLN A 168 -7.26 -12.64 -31.63
N PRO A 169 -7.73 -12.03 -32.72
CA PRO A 169 -7.20 -10.82 -33.34
C PRO A 169 -7.80 -9.53 -32.78
N CYS A 170 -6.93 -8.55 -32.49
CA CYS A 170 -7.31 -7.16 -32.23
C CYS A 170 -8.05 -6.63 -33.47
N ARG A 171 -9.39 -6.54 -33.40
CA ARG A 171 -10.26 -6.11 -34.51
C ARG A 171 -10.26 -4.59 -34.71
N HIS A 172 -9.09 -3.95 -34.73
CA HIS A 172 -9.03 -2.52 -35.02
C HIS A 172 -9.42 -2.28 -36.49
N PRO A 173 -10.38 -1.40 -36.80
CA PRO A 173 -10.82 -1.15 -38.18
C PRO A 173 -9.67 -0.80 -39.14
N ASP A 174 -8.63 -0.11 -38.67
CA ASP A 174 -7.45 0.21 -39.49
C ASP A 174 -6.65 -1.01 -39.93
N VAL A 175 -6.60 -2.06 -39.11
CA VAL A 175 -5.92 -3.31 -39.47
C VAL A 175 -6.66 -4.01 -40.61
N VAL A 176 -7.99 -3.88 -40.65
CA VAL A 176 -8.83 -4.39 -41.74
C VAL A 176 -8.56 -3.62 -43.04
N LEU A 177 -8.46 -2.29 -42.96
CA LEU A 177 -8.14 -1.44 -44.12
C LEU A 177 -6.73 -1.73 -44.65
N ALA A 178 -5.74 -1.85 -43.77
CA ALA A 178 -4.38 -2.21 -44.14
C ALA A 178 -4.31 -3.57 -44.85
N ARG A 179 -5.07 -4.57 -44.36
CA ARG A 179 -5.15 -5.89 -45.00
C ARG A 179 -5.86 -5.84 -46.35
N ALA A 180 -6.91 -5.03 -46.49
CA ALA A 180 -7.60 -4.83 -47.76
C ALA A 180 -6.71 -4.15 -48.81
N VAL A 181 -5.80 -3.26 -48.39
CA VAL A 181 -4.78 -2.66 -49.25
C VAL A 181 -3.72 -3.69 -49.65
N ALA A 182 -3.19 -4.44 -48.69
CA ALA A 182 -2.18 -5.47 -48.95
C ALA A 182 -2.69 -6.58 -49.89
N THR A 183 -4.00 -6.85 -49.86
CA THR A 183 -4.66 -7.82 -50.76
C THR A 183 -5.19 -7.20 -52.06
N GLY A 184 -4.98 -5.89 -52.28
CA GLY A 184 -5.34 -5.18 -53.52
C GLY A 184 -6.85 -4.93 -53.71
N VAL A 185 -7.68 -5.13 -52.69
CA VAL A 185 -9.14 -4.95 -52.74
C VAL A 185 -9.49 -3.47 -52.85
N ILE A 186 -8.76 -2.64 -52.12
CA ILE A 186 -8.84 -1.18 -52.14
C ILE A 186 -7.43 -0.59 -52.26
N THR A 187 -7.31 0.63 -52.77
CA THR A 187 -6.03 1.33 -52.82
C THR A 187 -5.72 2.02 -51.49
N ALA A 188 -4.45 2.39 -51.26
CA ALA A 188 -4.07 3.15 -50.06
C ALA A 188 -4.83 4.49 -49.94
N GLY A 189 -5.05 5.19 -51.05
CA GLY A 189 -5.84 6.42 -51.06
C GLY A 189 -7.33 6.20 -50.77
N GLU A 190 -7.87 5.03 -51.14
CA GLU A 190 -9.25 4.65 -50.79
C GLU A 190 -9.37 4.26 -49.31
N ALA A 191 -8.37 3.57 -48.76
CA ALA A 191 -8.28 3.25 -47.34
C ALA A 191 -8.20 4.53 -46.50
N GLU A 192 -7.36 5.48 -46.89
CA GLU A 192 -7.24 6.80 -46.25
C GLU A 192 -8.57 7.57 -46.30
N LEU A 193 -9.24 7.59 -47.46
CA LEU A 193 -10.55 8.23 -47.61
C LEU A 193 -11.62 7.60 -46.71
N ILE A 194 -11.62 6.27 -46.58
CA ILE A 194 -12.54 5.56 -45.69
C ILE A 194 -12.18 5.83 -44.22
N GLY A 195 -10.90 5.77 -43.85
CA GLY A 195 -10.42 6.03 -42.48
C GLY A 195 -10.84 7.41 -41.99
N ARG A 196 -10.47 8.45 -42.75
CA ARG A 196 -10.82 9.83 -42.42
C ARG A 196 -12.32 10.07 -42.29
N THR A 197 -13.13 9.48 -43.17
CA THR A 197 -14.56 9.79 -43.19
C THR A 197 -15.42 8.89 -42.31
N ARG A 198 -15.01 7.64 -42.04
CA ARG A 198 -15.78 6.66 -41.25
C ARG A 198 -15.24 6.42 -39.85
N LEU A 199 -13.93 6.51 -39.66
CA LEU A 199 -13.28 6.25 -38.38
C LEU A 199 -13.00 7.55 -37.64
N GLU A 200 -12.59 8.60 -38.35
CA GLU A 200 -12.31 9.92 -37.77
C GLU A 200 -13.48 10.91 -37.88
N GLY A 201 -14.56 10.54 -38.59
CA GLY A 201 -15.78 11.36 -38.70
C GLY A 201 -15.63 12.65 -39.54
N VAL A 202 -14.59 12.77 -40.36
CA VAL A 202 -14.37 13.94 -41.22
C VAL A 202 -15.44 13.99 -42.33
N ALA A 203 -16.07 15.15 -42.50
CA ALA A 203 -17.08 15.38 -43.54
C ALA A 203 -16.48 15.25 -44.96
N VAL A 204 -17.24 14.65 -45.89
CA VAL A 204 -16.79 14.38 -47.27
C VAL A 204 -16.46 15.66 -48.02
N GLU A 205 -17.19 16.74 -47.75
CA GLU A 205 -16.97 18.08 -48.29
C GLU A 205 -15.58 18.63 -47.92
N THR A 206 -15.13 18.35 -46.70
CA THR A 206 -13.82 18.78 -46.22
C THR A 206 -12.70 18.00 -46.89
N VAL A 207 -12.89 16.70 -47.13
CA VAL A 207 -11.94 15.87 -47.88
C VAL A 207 -11.87 16.29 -49.35
N ALA A 208 -13.03 16.53 -49.99
CA ALA A 208 -13.11 16.98 -51.38
C ALA A 208 -12.42 18.33 -51.60
N ARG A 209 -12.62 19.29 -50.68
CA ARG A 209 -11.96 20.59 -50.71
C ARG A 209 -10.44 20.46 -50.60
N ALA A 210 -9.95 19.60 -49.70
CA ALA A 210 -8.52 19.36 -49.52
C ALA A 210 -7.86 18.69 -50.76
N ALA A 211 -8.61 17.86 -51.49
CA ALA A 211 -8.15 17.18 -52.69
C ALA A 211 -8.37 17.97 -54.00
N GLY A 212 -8.96 19.16 -53.94
CA GLY A 212 -9.28 19.97 -55.13
C GLY A 212 -10.34 19.36 -56.06
N GLY A 213 -11.16 18.44 -55.54
CA GLY A 213 -12.16 17.68 -56.31
C GLY A 213 -13.60 18.04 -55.98
N SER A 214 -14.56 17.50 -56.74
CA SER A 214 -15.99 17.67 -56.44
C SER A 214 -16.43 16.72 -55.33
N THR A 215 -17.32 17.19 -54.45
CA THR A 215 -17.91 16.37 -53.37
C THR A 215 -18.56 15.09 -53.91
N GLN A 216 -19.23 15.18 -55.06
CA GLN A 216 -19.86 14.03 -55.71
C GLN A 216 -18.84 12.99 -56.20
N ALA A 217 -17.67 13.42 -56.71
CA ALA A 217 -16.61 12.50 -57.11
C ALA A 217 -16.03 11.73 -55.91
N VAL A 218 -15.76 12.44 -54.80
CA VAL A 218 -15.26 11.81 -53.56
C VAL A 218 -16.29 10.87 -52.95
N PHE A 219 -17.58 11.24 -52.97
CA PHE A 219 -18.67 10.37 -52.52
C PHE A 219 -18.72 9.08 -53.34
N GLN A 220 -18.66 9.19 -54.68
CA GLN A 220 -18.70 8.02 -55.56
C GLN A 220 -17.45 7.14 -55.42
N GLN A 221 -16.28 7.73 -55.24
CA GLN A 221 -15.04 7.00 -54.97
C GLN A 221 -15.15 6.20 -53.66
N ARG A 222 -15.59 6.86 -52.57
CA ARG A 222 -15.81 6.20 -51.28
C ARG A 222 -16.83 5.08 -51.39
N TRP A 223 -17.96 5.31 -52.04
CA TRP A 223 -19.02 4.30 -52.21
C TRP A 223 -18.53 3.05 -52.95
N ARG A 224 -17.77 3.21 -54.03
CA ARG A 224 -17.19 2.07 -54.78
C ARG A 224 -16.15 1.31 -53.95
N ALA A 225 -15.33 2.01 -53.18
CA ALA A 225 -14.35 1.39 -52.29
C ALA A 225 -15.02 0.63 -51.13
N GLU A 226 -16.02 1.23 -50.48
CA GLU A 226 -16.83 0.59 -49.43
C GLU A 226 -17.53 -0.68 -49.95
N ARG A 227 -18.08 -0.65 -51.17
CA ARG A 227 -18.70 -1.84 -51.78
C ARG A 227 -17.72 -2.99 -52.01
N ARG A 228 -16.51 -2.69 -52.51
CA ARG A 228 -15.46 -3.71 -52.67
C ARG A 228 -15.00 -4.26 -51.31
N LEU A 229 -14.85 -3.39 -50.32
CA LEU A 229 -14.45 -3.77 -48.96
C LEU A 229 -15.51 -4.66 -48.30
N VAL A 230 -16.80 -4.33 -48.42
CA VAL A 230 -17.91 -5.15 -47.90
C VAL A 230 -17.92 -6.52 -48.58
N ALA A 231 -17.84 -6.57 -49.92
CA ALA A 231 -17.83 -7.83 -50.65
C ALA A 231 -16.68 -8.74 -50.18
N TRP A 232 -15.49 -8.17 -50.01
CA TRP A 232 -14.31 -8.88 -49.51
C TRP A 232 -14.46 -9.37 -48.07
N LEU A 233 -15.06 -8.57 -47.17
CA LEU A 233 -15.32 -8.97 -45.79
C LEU A 233 -16.37 -10.09 -45.66
N THR A 234 -17.31 -10.14 -46.60
CA THR A 234 -18.40 -11.11 -46.59
C THR A 234 -18.09 -12.40 -47.37
N ASP A 235 -16.95 -12.47 -48.06
CA ASP A 235 -16.53 -13.62 -48.85
C ASP A 235 -16.37 -14.88 -47.97
N PRO A 236 -17.18 -15.93 -48.17
CA PRO A 236 -17.12 -17.16 -47.39
C PRO A 236 -15.77 -17.89 -47.51
N ALA A 237 -15.11 -17.80 -48.67
CA ALA A 237 -13.86 -18.53 -48.94
C ALA A 237 -12.67 -18.05 -48.07
N ARG A 238 -12.78 -16.88 -47.43
CA ARG A 238 -11.75 -16.33 -46.52
C ARG A 238 -12.04 -16.57 -45.04
N ARG A 239 -13.22 -17.10 -44.69
CA ARG A 239 -13.55 -17.43 -43.30
C ARG A 239 -12.82 -18.69 -42.80
N ASP A 240 -12.36 -19.53 -43.72
CA ASP A 240 -11.74 -20.84 -43.44
C ASP A 240 -10.19 -20.80 -43.39
N GLU A 241 -9.57 -19.66 -43.70
CA GLU A 241 -8.09 -19.47 -43.68
C GLU A 241 -7.55 -18.81 -42.40
N HIS A 242 -8.31 -18.79 -41.29
CA HIS A 242 -7.75 -18.38 -39.98
C HIS A 242 -7.33 -19.60 -39.17
N PRO A 243 -6.04 -19.99 -39.16
CA PRO A 243 -5.53 -20.78 -38.06
C PRO A 243 -5.61 -19.92 -36.80
N CYS A 244 -6.17 -20.52 -35.75
CA CYS A 244 -6.22 -20.00 -34.38
C CYS A 244 -4.86 -19.50 -33.90
#